data_AF-A0A6L2ZUL5-F1
#
_entry.id   AF-A0A6L2ZUL5-F1
#
_cell.length_a   1.000
_cell.length_b   1.000
_cell.length_c   1.000
_cell.angle_alpha   90.00
_cell.angle_beta   90.00
_cell.angle_gamma   90.00
#
_symmetry.space_group_name_H-M   'P 1'
#
loop_
_entity.id
_entity.type
_entity.pdbx_description
1 polymer ?
#
loop_
_entity_poly.entity_id
_entity_poly.type
_entity_poly.pdbx_seq_one_letter_code
_entity_poly.pdbx_strand_id
1 'polypeptide(L)'
;MPYGQVSSYRDIALRAGLINGARQVARALHGLSESHHLPWWRIIRADGTIGMHGQGRLEQIRLLKLEGVEVTDRGKVKPKEK
;
A
#
# COMPACT_ATOMS: atom_id res chain seq x y z
N MET A 1 3.98 5.33 7.30
CA MET A 1 4.46 3.94 7.19
C MET A 1 5.97 3.95 7.02
N PRO A 2 6.73 3.14 7.78
CA PRO A 2 8.19 3.09 7.67
C PRO A 2 8.67 2.61 6.29
N TYR A 3 9.92 2.94 5.95
CA TYR A 3 10.58 2.45 4.74
C TYR A 3 10.74 0.92 4.77
N GLY A 4 10.49 0.26 3.64
CA GLY A 4 10.65 -1.20 3.50
C GLY A 4 9.60 -2.02 4.27
N GLN A 5 8.49 -1.38 4.65
CA GLN A 5 7.33 -1.99 5.31
C GLN A 5 6.03 -1.62 4.58
N VAL A 6 5.07 -2.54 4.64
CA VAL A 6 3.74 -2.35 4.07
C VAL A 6 2.66 -2.49 5.14
N SER A 7 1.50 -1.90 4.90
CA SER A 7 0.31 -2.07 5.73
C SER A 7 -0.93 -2.20 4.86
N SER A 8 -1.99 -2.80 5.37
CA SER A 8 -3.23 -2.87 4.62
C SER A 8 -4.09 -1.60 4.79
N TYR A 9 -4.96 -1.30 3.82
CA TYR A 9 -5.97 -0.24 3.96
C TYR A 9 -6.82 -0.42 5.23
N ARG A 10 -7.11 -1.67 5.60
CA ARG A 10 -7.87 -2.01 6.81
C ARG A 10 -7.09 -1.62 8.07
N ASP A 11 -5.81 -1.97 8.15
CA ASP A 11 -5.00 -1.68 9.33
C ASP A 11 -4.78 -0.18 9.52
N ILE A 12 -4.59 0.56 8.43
CA ILE A 12 -4.52 2.03 8.48
C ILE A 12 -5.84 2.62 8.98
N ALA A 13 -6.98 2.14 8.47
CA ALA A 13 -8.29 2.60 8.92
C ALA A 13 -8.51 2.31 10.42
N LEU A 14 -8.16 1.11 10.89
CA LEU A 14 -8.24 0.75 12.31
C LEU A 14 -7.37 1.63 13.18
N ARG A 15 -6.12 1.89 12.77
CA ARG A 15 -5.20 2.81 13.47
C ARG A 15 -5.70 4.25 13.50
N ALA A 16 -6.50 4.65 12.51
CA ALA A 16 -7.16 5.95 12.44
C ALA A 16 -8.50 6.01 13.19
N GLY A 17 -8.90 4.95 13.89
CA GLY A 17 -10.19 4.89 14.61
C GLY A 17 -11.41 4.68 13.70
N LEU A 18 -11.21 4.35 12.43
CA LEU A 18 -12.28 4.17 11.45
C LEU A 18 -12.58 2.69 11.22
N ILE A 19 -13.58 2.17 11.94
CA ILE A 19 -14.10 0.83 11.70
C ILE A 19 -14.68 0.78 10.28
N ASN A 20 -14.28 -0.22 9.49
CA ASN A 20 -14.65 -0.37 8.07
C ASN A 20 -14.22 0.81 7.16
N GLY A 21 -13.23 1.60 7.59
CA GLY A 21 -12.75 2.78 6.88
C GLY A 21 -11.80 2.54 5.70
N ALA A 22 -11.56 1.30 5.27
CA ALA A 22 -10.56 0.98 4.25
C ALA A 22 -10.75 1.75 2.92
N ARG A 23 -12.00 1.91 2.47
CA ARG A 23 -12.33 2.71 1.27
C ARG A 23 -12.07 4.20 1.46
N GLN A 24 -12.26 4.71 2.68
CA GLN A 24 -11.99 6.12 3.00
C GLN A 24 -10.48 6.38 2.92
N VAL A 25 -9.67 5.46 3.46
CA VAL A 25 -8.20 5.51 3.32
C VAL A 25 -7.79 5.49 1.85
N ALA A 26 -8.37 4.60 1.04
CA ALA A 26 -8.06 4.54 -0.39
C ALA A 26 -8.39 5.85 -1.13
N ARG A 27 -9.55 6.45 -0.82
CA ARG A 27 -9.93 7.76 -1.39
C ARG A 27 -9.01 8.88 -0.96
N ALA A 28 -8.64 8.92 0.33
CA ALA A 28 -7.71 9.91 0.86
C ALA A 28 -6.34 9.78 0.20
N LEU A 29 -5.80 8.56 0.07
CA LEU A 29 -4.54 8.34 -0.63
C LEU A 29 -4.65 8.77 -2.09
N HIS A 30 -5.73 8.45 -2.79
CA HIS A 30 -5.89 8.88 -4.17
C HIS A 30 -5.87 10.41 -4.33
N GLY A 31 -6.55 11.15 -3.45
CA GLY A 31 -6.63 12.61 -3.54
C GLY A 31 -5.46 13.39 -2.94
N LEU A 32 -4.70 12.79 -2.02
CA LEU A 32 -3.68 13.49 -1.22
C LEU A 32 -2.24 13.06 -1.51
N SER A 33 -2.02 11.97 -2.23
CA SER A 33 -0.66 11.42 -2.36
C SER A 33 0.30 12.33 -3.10
N GLU A 34 -0.18 13.00 -4.15
CA GLU A 34 0.65 13.91 -4.94
C GLU A 34 0.95 15.20 -4.16
N SER A 35 -0.09 15.84 -3.60
CA SER A 35 0.03 17.12 -2.88
C SER A 35 0.80 17.02 -1.56
N HIS A 36 0.76 15.87 -0.89
CA HIS A 36 1.44 15.65 0.39
C HIS A 36 2.63 14.69 0.30
N HIS A 37 3.05 14.31 -0.92
CA HIS A 37 4.14 13.36 -1.15
C HIS A 37 4.01 12.08 -0.31
N LEU A 38 2.79 11.54 -0.21
CA LEU A 38 2.53 10.39 0.65
C LEU A 38 3.12 9.11 0.03
N PRO A 39 3.69 8.20 0.85
CA PRO A 39 4.23 6.93 0.38
C PRO A 39 3.12 5.91 0.12
N TRP A 40 2.24 6.22 -0.82
CA TRP A 40 1.02 5.45 -1.13
C TRP A 40 1.30 4.01 -1.55
N TRP A 41 2.46 3.77 -2.18
CA TRP A 41 2.89 2.45 -2.63
C TRP A 41 3.07 1.45 -1.48
N ARG A 42 3.22 1.93 -0.24
CA ARG A 42 3.32 1.10 0.97
C ARG A 42 1.97 0.55 1.47
N ILE A 43 0.85 0.98 0.87
CA ILE A 43 -0.49 0.55 1.28
C ILE A 43 -1.08 -0.45 0.28
N ILE A 44 -1.45 -1.63 0.78
CA ILE A 44 -1.91 -2.78 -0.03
C ILE A 44 -3.25 -3.33 0.45
N ARG A 45 -3.82 -4.30 -0.27
CA ARG A 45 -5.00 -5.03 0.16
C ARG A 45 -4.66 -5.94 1.35
N ALA A 46 -5.68 -6.27 2.15
CA ALA A 46 -5.51 -7.11 3.34
C ALA A 46 -5.07 -8.55 3.02
N ASP A 47 -5.27 -9.01 1.78
CA ASP A 47 -4.80 -10.31 1.29
C ASP A 47 -3.33 -10.31 0.82
N GLY A 48 -2.63 -9.18 1.00
CA GLY A 48 -1.23 -9.00 0.61
C GLY A 48 -1.05 -8.65 -0.88
N THR A 49 -2.12 -8.33 -1.61
CA THR A 49 -2.03 -7.98 -3.03
C THR A 49 -2.07 -6.47 -3.28
N ILE A 50 -1.45 -6.03 -4.36
CA ILE A 50 -1.52 -4.65 -4.81
C ILE A 50 -2.94 -4.30 -5.26
N GLY A 51 -3.43 -3.16 -4.77
CA GLY A 51 -4.76 -2.62 -5.03
C GLY A 51 -5.00 -2.14 -6.46
N MET A 52 -3.94 -1.68 -7.11
CA MET A 52 -4.00 -0.93 -8.37
C MET A 52 -3.93 -1.82 -9.61
N HIS A 53 -4.27 -1.21 -10.75
CA HIS A 53 -4.22 -1.81 -12.08
C HIS A 53 -3.37 -0.93 -13.03
N GLY A 54 -2.98 -1.49 -14.19
CA GLY A 54 -2.25 -0.75 -15.22
C GLY A 54 -0.90 -0.18 -14.75
N GLN A 55 -0.59 1.03 -15.20
CA GLN A 55 0.68 1.71 -14.89
C GLN A 55 0.91 1.92 -13.39
N GLY A 56 -0.14 2.30 -12.64
CA GLY A 56 -0.02 2.50 -11.19
C GLY A 56 0.36 1.22 -10.45
N ARG A 57 -0.07 0.05 -10.94
CA ARG A 57 0.38 -1.24 -10.40
C ARG A 57 1.86 -1.48 -10.64
N LEU A 58 2.35 -1.21 -11.85
CA LEU A 58 3.76 -1.39 -12.21
C LEU A 58 4.64 -0.46 -11.37
N GLU A 59 4.22 0.80 -11.21
CA GLU A 59 4.94 1.77 -10.39
C GLU A 59 4.96 1.37 -8.91
N GLN A 60 3.83 0.90 -8.37
CA GLN A 60 3.78 0.41 -7.00
C GLN A 60 4.76 -0.76 -6.78
N ILE A 61 4.82 -1.72 -7.71
CA ILE A 61 5.77 -2.83 -7.65
C ILE A 61 7.21 -2.30 -7.67
N ARG A 62 7.51 -1.38 -8.58
CA ARG A 62 8.85 -0.79 -8.73
C ARG A 62 9.30 -0.11 -7.45
N LEU A 63 8.46 0.75 -6.87
CA LEU A 63 8.74 1.49 -5.64
C LEU A 63 8.93 0.55 -4.45
N LEU A 64 8.06 -0.46 -4.30
CA LEU A 64 8.21 -1.46 -3.24
C LEU A 64 9.52 -2.26 -3.36
N LYS A 65 9.89 -2.70 -4.58
CA LYS A 65 11.16 -3.39 -4.83
C LYS A 65 12.36 -2.49 -4.52
N LEU A 66 12.29 -1.20 -4.83
CA LEU A 66 13.32 -0.21 -4.47
C LEU A 66 13.49 -0.04 -2.95
N GLU A 67 12.45 -0.33 -2.17
CA GLU A 67 12.51 -0.34 -0.70
C GLU A 67 12.93 -1.70 -0.11
N GLY A 68 13.32 -2.66 -0.96
CA GLY A 68 13.67 -4.02 -0.53
C GLY A 68 12.48 -4.83 -0.05
N VAL A 69 11.26 -4.49 -0.47
CA VAL A 69 10.07 -5.31 -0.23
C VAL A 69 9.96 -6.38 -1.31
N GLU A 70 9.86 -7.64 -0.90
CA GLU A 70 9.65 -8.75 -1.84
C GLU A 70 8.23 -8.72 -2.41
N VAL A 71 8.13 -8.42 -3.71
CA VAL A 71 6.88 -8.41 -4.45
C VAL A 71 7.01 -9.26 -5.70
N THR A 72 6.09 -10.21 -5.86
CA THR A 72 5.98 -11.02 -7.07
C THR A 72 5.56 -10.16 -8.26
N ASP A 73 5.82 -10.59 -9.50
CA ASP A 73 5.37 -9.85 -10.69
C ASP A 73 3.84 -9.86 -10.84
N ARG A 74 3.18 -10.81 -10.16
CA ARG A 74 1.73 -10.85 -9.96
C ARG A 74 1.23 -9.87 -8.88
N GLY A 75 2.11 -9.09 -8.27
CA GLY A 75 1.75 -7.98 -7.37
C GLY A 75 1.33 -8.46 -5.99
N LYS A 76 1.75 -9.66 -5.59
CA LYS A 76 1.59 -10.17 -4.23
C LYS A 76 2.86 -9.90 -3.44
N VAL A 77 2.70 -9.21 -2.31
CA VAL A 77 3.77 -8.92 -1.35
C VAL A 77 3.96 -10.15 -0.45
N LYS A 78 5.22 -10.54 -0.26
CA LYS A 78 5.55 -11.55 0.74
C LYS A 78 5.73 -10.87 2.10
N PRO A 79 5.14 -11.40 3.18
CA PRO A 79 5.45 -10.92 4.52
C PRO A 79 6.95 -11.13 4.77
N LYS A 80 7.62 -10.13 5.35
CA LYS A 80 8.94 -10.37 5.94
C LYS A 80 8.75 -11.40 7.06
N GLU A 81 9.45 -12.53 6.96
CA GLU A 81 9.56 -13.46 8.08
C GLU A 81 10.05 -12.68 9.31
N LYS A 82 9.46 -12.98 10.47
CA LYS A 82 9.80 -12.34 11.74
C LYS A 82 11.18 -12.79 12.23
#